data_AF-A0A6J4ICA8-F1
#
_entry.id   AF-A0A6J4ICA8-F1
#
_cell.length_a   1.000
_cell.length_b   1.000
_cell.length_c   1.000
_cell.angle_alpha   90.00
_cell.angle_beta   90.00
_cell.angle_gamma   90.00
#
_symmetry.space_group_name_H-M   'P 1'
#
loop_
_entity.id
_entity.type
_entity.pdbx_description
1 polymer ?
#
loop_
_entity_poly.entity_id
_entity_poly.type
_entity_poly.pdbx_seq_one_letter_code
_entity_poly.pdbx_strand_id
1 'polypeptide(L)' 'MAGFKGTETYIASRDLEVAVNAAVALQRPLLVKGEPGTGKTVLAQEVARALGHPLIEWHIKSTTKAQQGLYEYDAVSR' A
#
# COMPACT_ATOMS: atom_id res chain seq x y z
N MET A 1 -3.13 8.49 -17.12
CA MET A 1 -2.76 7.25 -16.41
C MET A 1 -3.91 6.26 -16.52
N ALA A 2 -3.62 5.01 -16.87
CA ALA A 2 -4.61 3.95 -16.73
C ALA A 2 -4.83 3.68 -15.22
N GLY A 3 -6.09 3.62 -14.78
CA GLY A 3 -6.41 3.25 -13.40
C GLY A 3 -6.24 1.75 -13.15
N PHE A 4 -6.16 1.35 -11.88
CA PHE A 4 -6.12 -0.04 -11.44
C PHE A 4 -7.46 -0.75 -11.77
N LYS A 5 -7.38 -1.94 -12.38
CA LYS A 5 -8.53 -2.80 -12.75
C LYS A 5 -8.36 -4.26 -12.29
N GLY A 6 -7.47 -4.51 -11.33
CA GLY A 6 -6.93 -5.84 -11.09
C GLY A 6 -5.79 -6.19 -12.06
N THR A 7 -5.33 -7.43 -11.98
CA THR A 7 -4.24 -7.99 -12.79
C THR A 7 -4.54 -9.44 -13.16
N GLU A 8 -3.69 -10.08 -13.97
CA GLU A 8 -3.82 -11.50 -14.31
C GLU A 8 -3.85 -12.41 -13.07
N THR A 9 -3.21 -11.97 -11.98
CA THR A 9 -3.07 -12.73 -10.72
C THR A 9 -3.94 -12.18 -9.59
N TYR A 10 -4.69 -11.09 -9.81
CA TYR A 10 -5.50 -10.44 -8.78
C TYR A 10 -6.83 -9.94 -9.32
N ILE A 11 -7.90 -10.58 -8.88
CA ILE A 11 -9.26 -10.21 -9.24
C ILE A 11 -9.76 -9.15 -8.25
N ALA A 12 -9.93 -7.93 -8.75
CA ALA A 12 -10.52 -6.84 -7.97
C ALA A 12 -12.03 -6.76 -8.20
N SER A 13 -12.81 -6.59 -7.13
CA SER A 13 -14.22 -6.19 -7.30
C SER A 13 -14.30 -4.76 -7.82
N ARG A 14 -15.43 -4.42 -8.44
CA ARG A 14 -15.65 -3.06 -8.94
C ARG A 14 -15.50 -1.99 -7.85
N ASP A 15 -16.02 -2.27 -6.66
CA ASP A 15 -15.93 -1.34 -5.52
C ASP A 15 -14.47 -1.14 -5.08
N LEU A 16 -13.67 -2.22 -5.10
CA LEU A 16 -12.25 -2.14 -4.76
C LEU A 16 -11.46 -1.33 -5.80
N GLU A 17 -11.74 -1.53 -7.08
CA GLU A 17 -11.15 -0.72 -8.16
C GLU A 17 -11.46 0.77 -7.95
N VAL A 18 -12.71 1.10 -7.65
CA VAL A 18 -13.14 2.49 -7.43
C VAL A 18 -12.43 3.07 -6.22
N ALA A 19 -12.35 2.34 -5.10
CA ALA A 19 -11.67 2.81 -3.89
C ALA A 19 -10.18 3.07 -4.12
N VAL A 20 -9.47 2.15 -4.80
CA VAL A 20 -8.06 2.31 -5.14
C VAL A 20 -7.84 3.52 -6.05
N ASN A 21 -8.61 3.61 -7.14
CA ASN A 21 -8.46 4.70 -8.09
C ASN A 21 -8.81 6.07 -7.50
N ALA A 22 -9.83 6.13 -6.62
CA ALA A 22 -10.16 7.35 -5.90
C ALA A 22 -9.05 7.77 -4.94
N ALA A 23 -8.46 6.83 -4.20
CA ALA A 23 -7.34 7.11 -3.29
C ALA A 23 -6.12 7.67 -4.05
N VAL A 24 -5.78 7.07 -5.19
CA VAL A 24 -4.69 7.54 -6.07
C VAL A 24 -5.00 8.93 -6.63
N ALA A 25 -6.19 9.13 -7.20
CA ALA A 25 -6.56 10.40 -7.82
C ALA A 25 -6.65 11.56 -6.82
N LEU A 26 -7.10 11.28 -5.59
CA LEU A 26 -7.23 12.28 -4.53
C LEU A 26 -5.95 12.43 -3.69
N GLN A 27 -4.93 11.60 -3.93
CA GLN A 27 -3.74 11.48 -3.08
C GLN A 27 -4.08 11.31 -1.60
N ARG A 28 -5.11 10.50 -1.30
CA ARG A 28 -5.56 10.22 0.07
C ARG A 28 -5.18 8.80 0.48
N PRO A 29 -4.82 8.57 1.75
CA PRO A 29 -4.55 7.22 2.25
C PRO A 29 -5.77 6.29 2.11
N LEU A 30 -5.52 5.03 1.77
CA LEU A 30 -6.53 3.98 1.72
C LEU A 30 -6.26 2.93 2.81
N LEU A 31 -7.22 2.75 3.72
CA LEU A 31 -7.17 1.69 4.73
C LEU A 31 -8.01 0.49 4.25
N VAL A 32 -7.36 -0.66 4.09
CA VAL A 32 -8.01 -1.90 3.63
C VAL A 32 -8.27 -2.83 4.82
N LYS A 33 -9.53 -3.24 5.01
CA LYS A 33 -9.97 -4.16 6.08
C LYS A 33 -10.55 -5.44 5.49
N GLY A 34 -10.50 -6.54 6.25
CA GLY A 34 -11.13 -7.82 5.89
C GLY A 34 -10.47 -9.01 6.58
N GLU A 35 -11.08 -10.19 6.46
CA GLU A 35 -10.64 -11.42 7.10
C GLU A 35 -9.21 -11.84 6.73
N PRO A 36 -8.45 -12.52 7.62
CA PRO A 36 -7.14 -13.07 7.27
C PRO A 36 -7.17 -13.88 5.97
N GLY A 37 -6.15 -13.74 5.12
CA GLY A 37 -6.06 -14.50 3.86
C GLY A 37 -6.82 -13.92 2.65
N THR A 38 -7.54 -12.79 2.78
CA THR A 38 -8.31 -12.19 1.67
C THR A 38 -7.49 -11.37 0.66
N GLY A 39 -6.16 -11.58 0.58
CA GLY A 39 -5.32 -10.92 -0.43
C GLY A 39 -5.02 -9.43 -0.19
N LYS A 40 -5.21 -8.90 1.03
CA LYS A 40 -4.93 -7.48 1.36
C LYS A 40 -3.47 -7.07 1.13
N THR A 41 -2.52 -7.92 1.51
CA THR A 41 -1.09 -7.67 1.26
C THR A 41 -0.77 -7.73 -0.23
N VAL A 42 -1.34 -8.73 -0.93
CA VAL A 42 -1.16 -8.90 -2.37
C VAL A 42 -1.73 -7.71 -3.15
N LEU A 43 -2.85 -7.12 -2.70
CA LEU A 43 -3.41 -5.91 -3.30
C LEU A 43 -2.38 -4.78 -3.42
N ALA A 44 -1.60 -4.52 -2.37
CA ALA A 44 -0.59 -3.46 -2.40
C ALA A 44 0.49 -3.73 -3.46
N GLN A 45 0.91 -4.98 -3.60
CA GLN A 45 1.90 -5.42 -4.60
C GLN A 45 1.35 -5.27 -6.02
N GLU A 46 0.11 -5.67 -6.25
CA GLU A 46 -0.54 -5.65 -7.56
C GLU A 46 -0.89 -4.21 -7.99
N VAL A 47 -1.30 -3.36 -7.06
CA VAL A 47 -1.52 -1.92 -7.31
C VAL A 47 -0.20 -1.25 -7.67
N ALA A 48 0.88 -1.47 -6.92
CA ALA A 48 2.19 -0.90 -7.22
C ALA A 48 2.70 -1.35 -8.60
N ARG A 49 2.61 -2.65 -8.90
CA ARG A 49 2.98 -3.22 -10.21
C ARG A 49 2.16 -2.62 -11.34
N ALA A 50 0.84 -2.57 -11.21
CA ALA A 50 -0.06 -2.07 -12.25
C ALA A 50 0.15 -0.58 -12.54
N LEU A 51 0.51 0.21 -11.53
CA LEU A 51 0.78 1.64 -11.66
C LEU A 51 2.24 1.97 -11.98
N GLY A 52 3.14 0.97 -12.01
CA GLY A 52 4.56 1.18 -12.27
C GLY A 52 5.28 1.94 -11.15
N HIS A 53 4.83 1.78 -9.90
CA HIS A 53 5.40 2.45 -8.73
C HIS A 53 6.22 1.49 -7.85
N PRO A 54 7.27 1.98 -7.16
CA PRO A 54 7.93 1.19 -6.13
C PRO A 54 6.99 0.92 -4.97
N LEU A 55 7.06 -0.29 -4.41
CA LEU A 55 6.36 -0.64 -3.17
C LEU A 55 7.32 -0.47 -1.99
N ILE A 56 6.97 0.42 -1.06
CA ILE A 56 7.68 0.56 0.22
C ILE A 56 6.85 -0.14 1.29
N GLU A 57 7.39 -1.24 1.83
CA GLU A 57 6.73 -2.02 2.86
C GLU A 57 7.21 -1.61 4.25
N TRP A 58 6.28 -1.26 5.14
CA TRP A 58 6.58 -1.04 6.56
C TRP A 58 5.68 -1.91 7.43
N HIS A 59 6.29 -2.87 8.12
CA HIS A 59 5.59 -3.81 8.98
C HIS A 59 5.34 -3.18 10.36
N ILE A 60 4.06 -2.97 10.70
CA ILE A 60 3.65 -2.40 11.98
C ILE A 60 3.34 -3.52 12.98
N LYS A 61 3.90 -3.39 14.20
CA LYS A 61 3.63 -4.23 15.37
C LYS A 61 3.05 -3.36 16.49
N SER A 62 2.48 -3.98 17.52
CA SER A 62 1.99 -3.25 18.71
C SER A 62 3.11 -2.49 19.45
N THR A 63 4.35 -2.87 19.24
CA THR A 63 5.55 -2.22 19.79
C THR A 63 6.17 -1.19 18.87
N THR A 64 5.64 -1.00 17.65
CA THR A 64 6.15 -0.01 16.70
C THR A 64 5.82 1.40 17.18
N LYS A 65 6.84 2.26 17.27
CA LYS A 65 6.73 3.67 17.62
C LYS A 65 6.82 4.55 16.38
N ALA A 66 6.15 5.70 16.39
CA ALA A 66 6.18 6.65 15.29
C ALA A 66 7.59 7.10 14.90
N GLN A 67 8.48 7.26 15.89
CA GLN A 67 9.89 7.62 15.69
C GLN A 67 10.63 6.65 14.77
N GLN A 68 10.29 5.35 14.80
CA GLN A 68 10.93 4.33 13.96
C GLN A 68 10.53 4.44 12.48
N GLY A 69 9.50 5.22 12.15
CA GLY A 69 9.14 5.56 10.77
C GLY A 69 9.69 6.90 10.31
N LEU A 70 10.39 7.63 11.19
CA LEU A 70 11.08 8.86 10.86
C LEU A 70 12.54 8.55 10.54
N TYR A 71 13.21 9.47 9.84
CA TYR A 71 14.65 9.40 9.62
C TYR A 71 15.39 9.70 10.92
N GLU A 72 16.27 8.80 11.36
CA GLU A 72 17.20 9.06 12.46
C GLU A 72 18.55 9.52 11.88
N TYR A 73 19.01 10.70 12.32
CA TYR A 73 20.33 11.22 11.99
C TYR A 73 21.30 10.87 13.11
N ASP A 74 22.23 9.94 12.86
CA ASP A 74 23.34 9.65 13.77
C ASP A 74 24.50 10.59 13.46
N ALA A 75 24.71 11.58 14.32
CA ALA A 75 25.80 12.55 14.19
C ALA A 75 27.16 12.03 14.69
N VAL A 76 27.24 10.80 15.20
CA VAL A 76 28.37 10.29 16.00
C VAL A 76 29.30 9.38 15.19
N SER A 77 28.88 8.85 14.05
CA SER A 77 29.73 8.05 13.17
C SER A 77 30.48 8.94 12.15
N ARG A 78 31.59 9.55 12.60
CA ARG A 78 32.67 10.05 11.73
C ARG A 78 33.78 9.02 11.60
#